data_AF-A0A4S0MP21-F1
#
_entry.id   AF-A0A4S0MP21-F1
#
_cell.length_a   1.000
_cell.length_b   1.000
_cell.length_c   1.000
_cell.angle_alpha   90.00
_cell.angle_beta   90.00
_cell.angle_gamma   90.00
#
_symmetry.space_group_name_H-M   'P 1'
#
loop_
_entity.id
_entity.type
_entity.pdbx_description
1 polymer ?
#
loop_
_entity_poly.entity_id
_entity_poly.type
_entity_poly.pdbx_seq_one_letter_code
_entity_poly.pdbx_strand_id
1 'polypeptide(L)'
;GIELTLYTEDFAELVTEAGTLAIGSTRTLQLFGCDHVASPAANRSAIIEFRVADVDEEYRRLAGTLDEALVQAPTTMPWGNRSLLFRDPDGNLVN
;
A
#
# COMPACT_ATOMS: atom_id res chain seq x y z
N GLY A 1 18.39 13.09 14.66
CA GLY A 1 17.17 12.26 14.67
C GLY A 1 16.68 12.13 13.25
N ILE A 2 15.86 11.13 12.93
CA ILE A 2 15.23 11.02 11.61
C ILE A 2 14.18 12.13 11.52
N GLU A 3 14.17 12.87 10.41
CA GLU A 3 13.22 13.95 10.16
C GLU A 3 11.90 13.38 9.62
N LEU A 4 10.78 13.88 10.16
CA LEU A 4 9.43 13.59 9.66
C LEU A 4 9.06 14.66 8.64
N THR A 5 8.84 14.27 7.38
CA THR A 5 8.35 15.18 6.34
C THR A 5 6.84 15.09 6.26
N LEU A 6 6.13 16.20 6.49
CA LEU A 6 4.68 16.30 6.31
C LEU A 6 4.38 16.85 4.91
N TYR A 7 3.65 16.10 4.10
CA TYR A 7 3.20 16.57 2.78
C TYR A 7 1.81 17.17 2.84
N THR A 8 0.95 16.61 3.69
CA THR A 8 -0.41 17.09 3.95
C THR A 8 -0.76 16.92 5.44
N GLU A 9 -1.95 17.38 5.84
CA GLU A 9 -2.50 17.07 7.18
C GLU A 9 -2.76 15.57 7.40
N ASP A 10 -2.83 14.79 6.31
CA ASP A 10 -3.19 13.38 6.30
C ASP A 10 -2.04 12.43 5.96
N PHE A 11 -0.88 12.96 5.59
CA PHE A 11 0.24 12.15 5.09
C PHE A 11 1.60 12.71 5.46
N ALA A 12 2.44 11.85 6.04
CA ALA A 12 3.81 12.15 6.40
C ALA A 12 4.72 10.93 6.19
N GLU A 13 6.01 11.17 6.01
CA GLU A 13 7.01 10.13 5.81
C GLU A 13 8.23 10.31 6.72
N LEU A 14 8.74 9.19 7.22
CA LEU A 14 10.08 9.07 7.80
C LEU A 14 10.94 8.27 6.82
N VAL A 15 11.89 8.93 6.16
CA VAL A 15 12.81 8.28 5.23
C VAL A 15 14.07 7.82 5.98
N THR A 16 14.41 6.55 5.82
CA THR A 16 15.60 5.94 6.41
C THR A 16 16.43 5.23 5.35
N GLU A 17 17.66 4.84 5.68
CA GLU A 17 18.49 4.04 4.76
C GLU A 17 17.89 2.65 4.47
N ALA A 18 17.06 2.13 5.38
CA ALA A 18 16.43 0.81 5.23
C ALA A 18 15.09 0.86 4.49
N GLY A 19 14.49 2.04 4.33
CA GLY A 19 13.16 2.21 3.74
C GLY A 19 12.41 3.42 4.29
N THR A 20 11.18 3.59 3.82
CA THR A 20 10.31 4.71 4.21
C THR A 20 9.16 4.19 5.05
N LEU A 21 8.95 4.81 6.21
CA LEU A 21 7.71 4.63 6.98
C LEU A 21 6.76 5.77 6.61
N ALA A 22 5.69 5.45 5.90
CA ALA A 22 4.60 6.36 5.63
C ALA A 22 3.53 6.28 6.73
N ILE A 23 3.05 7.43 7.18
CA ILE A 23 1.97 7.57 8.16
C ILE A 23 0.81 8.28 7.46
N GLY A 24 -0.27 7.52 7.25
CA GLY A 24 -1.51 8.02 6.68
C GLY A 24 -2.62 8.10 7.73
N SER A 25 -3.42 9.16 7.65
CA SER A 25 -4.69 9.26 8.37
C SER A 25 -5.67 8.17 7.93
N THR A 26 -6.59 7.73 8.80
CA THR A 26 -7.63 6.78 8.41
C THR A 26 -8.54 7.30 7.30
N ARG A 27 -8.56 8.63 7.08
CA ARG A 27 -9.24 9.27 5.92
C ARG A 27 -8.68 8.79 4.58
N THR A 28 -7.40 8.42 4.49
CA THR A 28 -6.78 7.97 3.24
C THR A 28 -7.10 6.51 2.92
N LEU A 29 -7.58 5.72 3.89
CA LEU A 29 -7.89 4.29 3.70
C LEU A 29 -8.96 4.05 2.64
N GLN A 30 -9.91 4.98 2.48
CA GLN A 30 -10.96 4.89 1.45
C GLN A 30 -10.37 4.85 0.03
N LEU A 31 -9.17 5.39 -0.16
CA LEU A 31 -8.50 5.47 -1.44
C LEU A 31 -7.90 4.11 -1.85
N PHE A 32 -7.77 3.15 -0.93
CA PHE A 32 -7.25 1.79 -1.19
C PHE A 32 -8.36 0.76 -1.51
N GLY A 33 -9.55 1.24 -1.90
CA GLY A 33 -10.49 0.44 -2.67
C GLY A 33 -11.49 -0.43 -1.89
N CYS A 34 -11.51 -0.48 -0.54
CA CYS A 34 -12.49 -1.29 0.22
C CYS A 34 -12.65 -0.87 1.70
N ASP A 35 -13.71 -1.40 2.33
CA ASP A 35 -13.79 -1.56 3.79
C ASP A 35 -12.71 -2.54 4.28
N HIS A 36 -12.17 -2.34 5.49
CA HIS A 36 -11.17 -3.22 6.14
C HIS A 36 -9.76 -3.29 5.51
N VAL A 37 -9.33 -2.26 4.76
CA VAL A 37 -7.95 -2.08 4.24
C VAL A 37 -6.92 -2.25 5.35
N ALA A 38 -7.02 -1.40 6.37
CA ALA A 38 -6.31 -1.55 7.62
C ALA A 38 -7.26 -1.33 8.80
N SER A 39 -7.09 -2.10 9.89
CA SER A 39 -7.92 -1.98 11.08
C SER A 39 -7.05 -1.93 12.34
N PRO A 40 -7.29 -0.96 13.25
CA PRO A 40 -6.54 -0.90 14.49
C PRO A 40 -6.80 -2.14 15.35
N ALA A 41 -5.78 -2.57 16.09
CA ALA A 41 -5.80 -3.77 16.95
C ALA A 41 -6.15 -5.09 16.23
N ALA A 42 -6.04 -5.12 14.89
CA ALA A 42 -6.04 -6.34 14.10
C ALA A 42 -4.65 -6.59 13.52
N ASN A 43 -4.31 -7.84 13.21
CA ASN A 43 -3.06 -8.22 12.49
C ASN A 43 -3.06 -7.76 11.01
N ARG A 44 -3.62 -6.58 10.73
CA ARG A 44 -3.73 -5.94 9.41
C ARG A 44 -3.68 -4.42 9.55
N SER A 45 -2.93 -3.90 10.51
CA SER A 45 -2.90 -2.46 10.83
C SER A 45 -1.91 -1.66 9.96
N ALA A 46 -1.15 -2.32 9.10
CA ALA A 46 -0.15 -1.71 8.22
C ALA A 46 -0.28 -2.24 6.79
N ILE A 47 0.24 -1.45 5.85
CA ILE A 47 0.38 -1.81 4.43
C ILE A 47 1.87 -1.99 4.17
N ILE A 48 2.23 -3.04 3.44
CA ILE A 48 3.61 -3.31 3.04
C ILE A 48 3.75 -2.86 1.60
N GLU A 49 4.65 -1.92 1.33
CA GLU A 49 4.80 -1.33 0.00
C GLU A 49 6.13 -1.71 -0.65
N PHE A 50 6.06 -2.12 -1.91
CA PHE A 50 7.22 -2.40 -2.75
C PHE A 50 7.24 -1.48 -3.96
N ARG A 51 8.32 -0.71 -4.10
CA ARG A 51 8.54 0.08 -5.31
C ARG A 51 9.13 -0.79 -6.40
N VAL A 52 8.38 -0.94 -7.49
CA VAL A 52 8.81 -1.70 -8.68
C VAL A 52 8.98 -0.77 -9.88
N ALA A 53 9.67 -1.25 -10.91
CA ALA A 53 9.88 -0.49 -12.14
C ALA A 53 8.58 -0.38 -12.97
N ASP A 54 7.79 -1.46 -13.05
CA ASP A 54 6.54 -1.53 -13.80
C ASP A 54 5.53 -2.43 -13.06
N VAL A 55 4.44 -1.84 -12.59
CA VAL A 55 3.38 -2.53 -11.83
C VAL A 55 2.55 -3.46 -12.72
N ASP A 56 2.33 -3.08 -13.97
CA ASP A 56 1.56 -3.88 -14.93
C ASP A 56 2.35 -5.12 -15.38
N GLU A 57 3.68 -5.03 -15.44
CA GLU A 57 4.57 -6.19 -15.63
C GLU A 57 4.51 -7.15 -14.44
N GLU A 58 4.66 -6.64 -13.21
CA GLU A 58 4.61 -7.47 -12.01
C GLU A 58 3.24 -8.12 -11.81
N TYR A 59 2.15 -7.42 -12.13
CA TYR A 59 0.82 -8.01 -12.13
C TYR A 59 0.70 -9.19 -13.10
N ARG A 60 1.19 -9.06 -14.34
CA ARG A 60 1.19 -10.17 -15.31
C ARG A 60 2.02 -11.35 -14.82
N ARG A 61 3.16 -11.08 -14.20
CA ARG A 61 4.03 -12.12 -13.61
C ARG A 61 3.35 -12.87 -12.47
N LEU A 62 2.56 -12.16 -11.66
CA LEU A 62 1.93 -12.68 -10.44
C LEU A 62 0.49 -13.14 -10.61
N ALA A 63 -0.18 -12.83 -11.74
CA ALA A 63 -1.61 -13.03 -11.94
C ALA A 63 -2.11 -14.43 -11.51
N GLY A 64 -1.45 -15.49 -11.95
CA GLY A 64 -1.87 -16.87 -11.62
C GLY A 64 -1.68 -17.25 -10.14
N THR A 65 -0.93 -16.47 -9.36
CA THR A 65 -0.79 -16.65 -7.90
C THR A 65 -1.73 -15.75 -7.11
N LEU A 66 -2.11 -14.59 -7.68
CA LEU A 66 -2.89 -13.57 -6.98
C LEU A 66 -4.41 -13.73 -7.11
N ASP A 67 -4.93 -14.64 -7.94
CA ASP A 67 -6.36 -14.71 -8.28
C ASP A 67 -7.31 -14.52 -7.07
N GLU A 68 -7.17 -15.32 -6.01
CA GLU A 68 -8.03 -15.21 -4.81
C GLU A 68 -7.58 -14.10 -3.84
N ALA A 69 -6.34 -13.65 -3.97
CA ALA A 69 -5.71 -12.66 -3.10
C ALA A 69 -5.84 -11.21 -3.61
N LEU A 70 -6.25 -11.03 -4.87
CA LEU A 70 -6.30 -9.73 -5.52
C LEU A 70 -7.37 -8.84 -4.88
N VAL A 71 -6.94 -7.67 -4.40
CA VAL A 71 -7.83 -6.63 -3.86
C VAL A 71 -8.13 -5.59 -4.93
N GLN A 72 -7.11 -5.17 -5.66
CA GLN A 72 -7.22 -4.17 -6.72
C GLN A 72 -6.22 -4.49 -7.83
N ALA A 73 -6.72 -4.72 -9.05
CA ALA A 73 -5.88 -4.78 -10.24
C ALA A 73 -5.09 -3.46 -10.41
N PRO A 74 -3.98 -3.45 -11.18
CA PRO A 74 -3.18 -2.24 -11.37
C PRO A 74 -4.06 -1.01 -11.66
N THR A 75 -3.98 -0.01 -10.79
CA THR A 75 -4.79 1.22 -10.83
C THR A 75 -3.90 2.44 -10.64
N THR A 76 -4.14 3.50 -11.40
CA THR A 76 -3.44 4.77 -11.20
C THR A 76 -4.19 5.58 -10.16
N MET A 77 -3.53 5.86 -9.04
CA MET A 77 -4.14 6.56 -7.91
C MET A 77 -4.32 8.06 -8.24
N PRO A 78 -5.21 8.77 -7.52
CA PRO A 78 -5.42 10.21 -7.70
C PRO A 78 -4.15 11.06 -7.56
N TRP A 79 -3.15 10.59 -6.81
CA TRP A 79 -1.85 11.24 -6.62
C TRP A 79 -0.79 10.79 -7.63
N GLY A 80 -1.16 9.97 -8.62
CA GLY A 80 -0.38 9.70 -9.83
C GLY A 80 0.50 8.45 -9.82
N ASN A 81 0.67 7.75 -8.68
CA ASN A 81 1.37 6.47 -8.69
C ASN A 81 0.48 5.36 -9.26
N ARG A 82 1.11 4.34 -9.86
CA ARG A 82 0.47 3.10 -10.28
C ARG A 82 0.57 2.11 -9.11
N SER A 83 -0.53 1.47 -8.73
CA SER A 83 -0.63 0.59 -7.57
C SER A 83 -1.38 -0.71 -7.89
N LEU A 84 -0.88 -1.83 -7.38
CA LEU A 84 -1.49 -3.15 -7.41
C LEU A 84 -1.74 -3.56 -5.96
N LEU A 85 -2.96 -3.91 -5.57
CA LEU A 85 -3.25 -4.29 -4.18
C LEU A 85 -3.66 -5.75 -4.08
N PHE A 86 -3.06 -6.49 -3.15
CA PHE A 86 -3.42 -7.88 -2.85
C PHE A 86 -3.16 -8.23 -1.39
N ARG A 87 -3.65 -9.40 -0.96
CA ARG A 87 -3.41 -9.96 0.38
C ARG A 87 -2.33 -11.04 0.35
N ASP A 88 -1.37 -10.95 1.25
CA ASP A 88 -0.44 -12.06 1.48
C ASP A 88 -1.12 -13.21 2.25
N PRO A 89 -0.47 -14.38 2.43
CA PRO A 89 -1.05 -15.50 3.15
C PRO A 89 -1.43 -15.22 4.61
N ASP A 90 -0.81 -14.22 5.25
CA ASP A 90 -1.12 -13.80 6.61
C ASP A 90 -2.24 -12.73 6.67
N GLY A 91 -2.71 -12.27 5.50
CA GLY A 91 -3.78 -11.28 5.36
C GLY A 91 -3.32 -9.82 5.42
N ASN A 92 -2.01 -9.56 5.35
CA ASN A 92 -1.50 -8.19 5.23
C ASN A 92 -1.87 -7.61 3.87
N LEU A 93 -2.07 -6.30 3.80
CA LEU A 93 -2.24 -5.62 2.51
C LEU A 93 -0.87 -5.28 1.93
N VAL A 94 -0.65 -5.68 0.68
CA VAL A 94 0.57 -5.40 -0.07
C VAL A 94 0.26 -4.48 -1.25
N ASN A 95 1.12 -3.49 -1.48
CA ASN A 95 1.12 -2.55 -2.61
C ASN A 95 2.41 -2.68 -3.43
#